data_AF-A0A9P6TUI4-F1
#
_entry.id   AF-A0A9P6TUI4-F1
#
_cell.length_a   1.000
_cell.length_b   1.000
_cell.length_c   1.000
_cell.angle_alpha   90.00
_cell.angle_beta   90.00
_cell.angle_gamma   90.00
#
_symmetry.space_group_name_H-M   'P 1'
#
loop_
_entity.id
_entity.type
_entity.pdbx_description
1 polymer ?
#
loop_
_entity_poly.entity_id
_entity_poly.type
_entity_poly.pdbx_seq_one_letter_code
_entity_poly.pdbx_strand_id
1 'polypeptide(L)'
;MISVCDYAETFAELVQSKSNSEARQCLKAIQQAIKVQQKETRVFCQTVDALAPQLHRRIYARQQIRTRLDTFVAGVHHEILQLQEQRQQTEHELSQQEGLLQDIRDYAQQRRTKKSKRERQYNHFYFIPIVSKQYKKKYIRARDKNAKAEEEVSALRETIERCREKMREASKTVREYQQEHQKASDHREEIQTELSELETTRNYLSQGRYYWTDDVDKAASIVLKLLQPLMADPVKQSKKQQLDALPDTNLFQRACAVYHQRLMHGREHWTPVELEFDCARCLETCKGWPMPNKVRTDELLCQPCYDETRASMIMEKKVNALGEKLGMERPSMAPRASSSSSSFLSKPGVRTVLKHVFSKNSSATSAPLANKVLPQNNHAMMT
;
A
#
# COMPACT_ATOMS: atom_id res chain seq x y z
N MET A 1 23.20 31.06 15.65
CA MET A 1 22.75 31.96 14.57
C MET A 1 22.10 33.14 15.24
N ILE A 2 22.50 34.37 14.89
CA ILE A 2 21.85 35.59 15.43
C ILE A 2 20.44 35.68 14.86
N SER A 3 19.43 35.90 15.71
CA SER A 3 18.03 35.96 15.33
C SER A 3 17.68 37.25 14.60
N VAL A 4 16.65 37.21 13.75
CA VAL A 4 16.09 38.42 13.11
C VAL A 4 15.56 39.42 14.15
N CYS A 5 15.11 38.94 15.32
CA CYS A 5 14.76 39.80 16.45
C CYS A 5 15.97 40.51 17.05
N ASP A 6 17.07 39.79 17.31
CA ASP A 6 18.30 40.38 17.86
C ASP A 6 18.79 41.53 16.96
N TYR A 7 18.73 41.36 15.65
CA TYR A 7 19.07 42.43 14.70
C TYR A 7 18.05 43.58 14.71
N ALA A 8 16.75 43.31 14.89
CA ALA A 8 15.73 44.35 14.95
C ALA A 8 15.83 45.21 16.23
N GLU A 9 16.17 44.61 17.36
CA GLU A 9 16.45 45.30 18.62
C GLU A 9 17.75 46.11 18.53
N THR A 10 18.81 45.51 17.99
CA THR A 10 20.08 46.21 17.73
C THR A 10 19.87 47.41 16.78
N PHE A 11 19.00 47.27 15.78
CA PHE A 11 18.65 48.39 14.89
C PHE A 11 17.93 49.53 15.62
N ALA A 12 17.04 49.22 16.56
CA ALA A 12 16.36 50.22 17.38
C ALA A 12 17.36 51.09 18.15
N GLU A 13 18.33 50.45 18.78
CA GLU A 13 19.39 51.09 19.56
C GLU A 13 20.33 51.91 18.66
N LEU A 14 20.68 51.39 17.48
CA LEU A 14 21.55 52.08 16.52
C LEU A 14 20.91 53.31 15.87
N VAL A 15 19.59 53.28 15.65
CA VAL A 15 18.82 54.44 15.18
C VAL A 15 18.77 55.52 16.27
N GLN A 16 18.67 55.13 17.54
CA GLN A 16 18.72 56.07 18.67
C GLN A 16 20.13 56.66 18.87
N SER A 17 21.20 55.90 18.61
CA SER A 17 22.59 56.33 18.76
C SER A 17 23.17 57.11 17.56
N LYS A 18 22.36 57.36 16.51
CA LYS A 18 22.73 58.10 15.27
C LYS A 18 23.85 57.46 14.42
N SER A 19 24.16 56.18 14.63
CA SER A 19 25.17 55.45 13.82
C SER A 19 24.57 54.94 12.50
N ASN A 20 24.41 55.85 11.52
CA ASN A 20 23.75 55.55 10.24
C ASN A 20 24.41 54.44 9.42
N SER A 21 25.73 54.26 9.53
CA SER A 21 26.47 53.22 8.79
C SER A 21 26.18 51.82 9.34
N GLU A 22 26.23 51.67 10.67
CA GLU A 22 25.99 50.39 11.36
C GLU A 22 24.51 50.00 11.27
N ALA A 23 23.58 50.96 11.40
CA ALA A 23 22.16 50.73 11.22
C ALA A 23 21.84 50.15 9.83
N ARG A 24 22.46 50.69 8.77
CA ARG A 24 22.33 50.18 7.39
C ARG A 24 22.92 48.79 7.21
N GLN A 25 24.04 48.50 7.85
CA GLN A 25 24.64 47.16 7.84
C GLN A 25 23.72 46.14 8.52
N CYS A 26 23.09 46.52 9.64
CA CYS A 26 22.11 45.71 10.34
C CYS A 26 20.87 45.42 9.47
N LEU A 27 20.30 46.44 8.81
CA LEU A 27 19.17 46.25 7.88
C LEU A 27 19.52 45.32 6.71
N LYS A 28 20.74 45.42 6.16
CA LYS A 28 21.23 44.48 5.13
C LYS A 28 21.35 43.06 5.67
N ALA A 29 21.82 42.87 6.90
CA ALA A 29 21.91 41.57 7.55
C ALA A 29 20.51 40.94 7.74
N ILE A 30 19.53 41.72 8.20
CA ILE A 30 18.12 41.29 8.30
C ILE A 30 17.59 40.86 6.93
N GLN A 31 17.81 41.68 5.89
CA GLN A 31 17.36 41.36 4.54
C GLN A 31 17.96 40.04 4.04
N GLN A 32 19.26 39.83 4.26
CA GLN A 32 19.96 38.62 3.86
C GLN A 32 19.45 37.40 4.64
N ALA A 33 19.27 37.53 5.96
CA ALA A 33 18.73 36.47 6.81
C ALA A 33 17.34 36.03 6.33
N ILE A 34 16.43 36.97 6.07
CA ILE A 34 15.09 36.66 5.55
C ILE A 34 15.18 35.98 4.18
N LYS A 35 16.00 36.48 3.25
CA LYS A 35 16.17 35.85 1.92
C LYS A 35 16.74 34.42 2.00
N VAL A 36 17.66 34.16 2.92
CA VAL A 36 18.18 32.81 3.16
C VAL A 36 17.07 31.90 3.66
N GLN A 37 16.27 32.37 4.62
CA GLN A 37 15.14 31.61 5.15
C GLN A 37 14.07 31.33 4.10
N GLN A 38 13.65 32.33 3.31
CA GLN A 38 12.70 32.12 2.22
C GLN A 38 13.20 31.09 1.20
N LYS A 39 14.52 31.02 0.97
CA LYS A 39 15.10 29.98 0.11
C LYS A 39 14.98 28.59 0.73
N GLU A 40 15.26 28.43 2.02
CA GLU A 40 15.09 27.17 2.74
C GLU A 40 13.62 26.72 2.73
N THR A 41 12.71 27.64 3.05
CA THR A 41 11.26 27.42 3.01
C THR A 41 10.79 27.01 1.61
N ARG A 42 11.28 27.68 0.56
CA ARG A 42 10.99 27.32 -0.83
C ARG A 42 11.47 25.91 -1.17
N VAL A 43 12.68 25.53 -0.74
CA VAL A 43 13.21 24.17 -0.95
C VAL A 43 12.31 23.14 -0.27
N PHE A 44 11.90 23.37 0.99
CA PHE A 44 10.94 22.51 1.68
C PHE A 44 9.64 22.36 0.89
N CYS A 45 9.03 23.46 0.46
CA CYS A 45 7.77 23.43 -0.28
C CYS A 45 7.89 22.70 -1.62
N GLN A 46 9.01 22.90 -2.34
CA GLN A 46 9.30 22.17 -3.58
C GLN A 46 9.47 20.68 -3.33
N THR A 47 10.16 20.29 -2.26
CA THR A 47 10.29 18.89 -1.87
C THR A 47 8.92 18.27 -1.60
N VAL A 48 8.06 18.96 -0.84
CA VAL A 48 6.69 18.49 -0.56
C VAL A 48 5.86 18.37 -1.83
N ASP A 49 5.93 19.36 -2.72
CA ASP A 49 5.21 19.33 -4.01
C ASP A 49 5.64 18.18 -4.90
N ALA A 50 6.94 17.86 -4.94
CA ALA A 50 7.47 16.72 -5.69
C ALA A 50 7.18 15.37 -5.00
N LEU A 51 7.07 15.34 -3.66
CA LEU A 51 6.69 14.15 -2.89
C LEU A 51 5.21 13.80 -3.02
N ALA A 52 4.33 14.80 -3.11
CA ALA A 52 2.89 14.60 -3.10
C ALA A 52 2.40 13.59 -4.17
N PRO A 53 2.86 13.62 -5.43
CA PRO A 53 2.53 12.60 -6.42
C PRO A 53 2.99 11.19 -6.05
N GLN A 54 4.18 11.05 -5.45
CA GLN A 54 4.71 9.74 -5.04
C GLN A 54 3.87 9.15 -3.89
N LEU A 55 3.59 9.96 -2.86
CA LEU A 55 2.72 9.57 -1.74
C LEU A 55 1.31 9.21 -2.22
N HIS A 56 0.75 10.01 -3.14
CA HIS A 56 -0.58 9.73 -3.69
C HIS A 56 -0.63 8.39 -4.45
N ARG A 57 0.38 8.11 -5.28
CA ARG A 57 0.49 6.81 -5.99
C ARG A 57 0.60 5.65 -5.01
N ARG A 58 1.39 5.79 -3.94
CA ARG A 58 1.55 4.74 -2.92
C ARG A 58 0.26 4.51 -2.13
N ILE A 59 -0.41 5.57 -1.67
CA ILE A 59 -1.72 5.46 -1.03
C ILE A 59 -2.71 4.75 -1.95
N TYR A 60 -2.79 5.16 -3.21
CA TYR A 60 -3.69 4.53 -4.18
C TYR A 60 -3.35 3.05 -4.42
N ALA A 61 -2.07 2.71 -4.57
CA ALA A 61 -1.64 1.32 -4.72
C ALA A 61 -2.00 0.46 -3.51
N ARG A 62 -1.80 0.98 -2.28
CA ARG A 62 -2.17 0.29 -1.04
C ARG A 62 -3.69 0.15 -0.89
N GLN A 63 -4.46 1.17 -1.26
CA GLN A 63 -5.93 1.08 -1.32
C GLN A 63 -6.40 -0.02 -2.28
N GLN A 64 -5.79 -0.14 -3.47
CA GLN A 64 -6.11 -1.22 -4.39
C GLN A 64 -5.80 -2.61 -3.81
N ILE A 65 -4.68 -2.76 -3.11
CA ILE A 65 -4.33 -4.02 -2.43
C ILE A 65 -5.38 -4.34 -1.36
N ARG A 66 -5.73 -3.37 -0.52
CA ARG A 66 -6.78 -3.52 0.50
C ARG A 66 -8.11 -3.96 -0.10
N THR A 67 -8.58 -3.31 -1.17
CA THR A 67 -9.83 -3.69 -1.84
C THR A 67 -9.79 -5.12 -2.37
N ARG A 68 -8.66 -5.55 -2.95
CA ARG A 68 -8.49 -6.95 -3.39
C ARG A 68 -8.56 -7.92 -2.21
N LEU A 69 -7.91 -7.60 -1.09
CA LEU A 69 -7.98 -8.41 0.13
C LEU A 69 -9.40 -8.48 0.68
N ASP A 70 -10.15 -7.38 0.70
CA ASP A 70 -11.56 -7.37 1.12
C ASP A 70 -12.41 -8.30 0.26
N THR A 71 -12.24 -8.27 -1.07
CA THR A 71 -12.95 -9.19 -1.98
C THR A 71 -12.54 -10.65 -1.76
N PHE A 72 -11.26 -10.90 -1.51
CA PHE A 72 -10.74 -12.24 -1.27
C PHE A 72 -11.27 -12.82 0.05
N VAL A 73 -11.20 -12.04 1.14
CA VAL A 73 -11.72 -12.42 2.46
C VAL A 73 -13.22 -12.74 2.38
N ALA A 74 -14.00 -11.90 1.69
CA ALA A 74 -15.42 -12.15 1.49
C ALA A 74 -15.68 -13.46 0.69
N GLY A 75 -14.89 -13.70 -0.36
CA GLY A 75 -14.95 -14.95 -1.14
C GLY A 75 -14.64 -16.18 -0.29
N VAL A 76 -13.53 -16.17 0.44
CA VAL A 76 -13.14 -17.28 1.34
C VAL A 76 -14.17 -17.51 2.44
N HIS A 77 -14.73 -16.44 3.00
CA HIS A 77 -15.80 -16.55 4.00
C HIS A 77 -17.04 -17.23 3.42
N HIS A 78 -17.42 -16.90 2.19
CA HIS A 78 -18.54 -17.55 1.51
C HIS A 78 -18.28 -19.04 1.28
N GLU A 79 -17.09 -19.43 0.83
CA GLU A 79 -16.69 -20.84 0.66
C GLU A 79 -16.76 -21.62 1.97
N ILE A 80 -16.31 -21.02 3.09
CA ILE A 80 -16.44 -21.62 4.42
C ILE A 80 -17.90 -21.89 4.77
N LEU A 81 -18.79 -20.93 4.53
CA LEU A 81 -20.22 -21.08 4.82
C LEU A 81 -20.85 -22.19 3.96
N GLN A 82 -20.53 -22.25 2.67
CA GLN A 82 -21.01 -23.32 1.79
C GLN A 82 -20.55 -24.72 2.26
N LEU A 83 -19.28 -24.86 2.62
CA LEU A 83 -18.75 -26.13 3.13
C LEU A 83 -19.37 -26.53 4.46
N GLN A 84 -19.71 -25.55 5.32
CA GLN A 84 -20.42 -25.81 6.57
C GLN A 84 -21.84 -26.31 6.31
N GLU A 85 -22.55 -25.72 5.35
CA GLU A 85 -23.88 -26.18 4.94
C GLU A 85 -23.83 -27.61 4.37
N GLN A 86 -22.89 -27.88 3.45
CA GLN A 86 -22.69 -29.22 2.89
C GLN A 86 -22.37 -30.26 3.96
N ARG A 87 -21.56 -29.88 4.96
CA ARG A 87 -21.24 -30.74 6.11
C ARG A 87 -22.50 -31.03 6.93
N GLN A 88 -23.35 -30.05 7.21
CA GLN A 88 -24.60 -30.25 7.94
C GLN A 88 -25.56 -31.17 7.17
N GLN A 89 -25.66 -31.01 5.85
CA GLN A 89 -26.45 -31.91 4.99
C GLN A 89 -25.92 -33.35 5.05
N THR A 90 -24.60 -33.53 4.92
CA THR A 90 -23.96 -34.86 5.01
C THR A 90 -24.12 -35.49 6.40
N GLU A 91 -24.09 -34.68 7.46
CA GLU A 91 -24.33 -35.13 8.83
C GLU A 91 -25.77 -35.62 9.03
N HIS A 92 -26.74 -34.92 8.42
CA HIS A 92 -28.13 -35.36 8.42
C HIS A 92 -28.31 -36.67 7.65
N GLU A 93 -27.73 -36.79 6.45
CA GLU A 93 -27.73 -38.04 5.67
C GLU A 93 -27.10 -39.19 6.46
N LEU A 94 -25.95 -38.96 7.10
CA LEU A 94 -25.28 -39.95 7.93
C LEU A 94 -26.20 -40.46 9.05
N SER A 95 -26.85 -39.54 9.77
CA SER A 95 -27.79 -39.89 10.85
C SER A 95 -28.97 -40.73 10.33
N GLN A 96 -29.54 -40.38 9.17
CA GLN A 96 -30.60 -41.17 8.55
C GLN A 96 -30.11 -42.59 8.18
N GLN A 97 -28.93 -42.71 7.57
CA GLN A 97 -28.36 -44.00 7.21
C GLN A 97 -28.03 -44.85 8.45
N GLU A 98 -27.53 -44.25 9.52
CA GLU A 98 -27.28 -44.96 10.78
C GLU A 98 -28.56 -45.52 11.41
N GLY A 99 -29.68 -44.77 11.30
CA GLY A 99 -31.02 -45.27 11.67
C GLY A 99 -31.44 -46.48 10.82
N LEU A 100 -31.37 -46.37 9.50
CA LEU A 100 -31.71 -47.46 8.57
C LEU A 100 -30.83 -48.71 8.78
N LEU A 101 -29.56 -48.53 9.13
CA LEU A 101 -28.64 -49.63 9.38
C LEU A 101 -29.12 -50.51 10.52
N GLN A 102 -29.70 -49.91 11.56
CA GLN A 102 -30.18 -50.66 12.72
C GLN A 102 -31.36 -51.57 12.32
N ASP A 103 -32.33 -51.04 11.58
CA ASP A 103 -33.47 -51.80 11.09
C ASP A 103 -33.06 -52.98 10.19
N ILE A 104 -32.12 -52.74 9.27
CA ILE A 104 -31.63 -53.76 8.33
C ILE A 104 -30.78 -54.82 9.06
N ARG A 105 -30.00 -54.44 10.09
CA ARG A 105 -29.28 -55.40 10.95
C ARG A 105 -30.24 -56.32 11.68
N ASP A 106 -31.32 -55.79 12.25
CA ASP A 106 -32.33 -56.59 12.94
C ASP A 106 -33.03 -57.56 11.96
N TYR A 107 -33.36 -57.08 10.76
CA TYR A 107 -33.90 -57.92 9.70
C TYR A 107 -32.92 -59.03 9.25
N ALA A 108 -31.64 -58.71 9.02
CA ALA A 108 -30.61 -59.67 8.67
C ALA A 108 -30.45 -60.74 9.77
N GLN A 109 -30.47 -60.34 11.04
CA GLN A 109 -30.40 -61.27 12.18
C GLN A 109 -31.61 -62.22 12.25
N GLN A 110 -32.82 -61.73 11.97
CA GLN A 110 -34.01 -62.57 11.84
C GLN A 110 -33.86 -63.58 10.70
N ARG A 111 -33.32 -63.15 9.54
CA ARG A 111 -33.05 -64.02 8.38
C ARG A 111 -31.99 -65.07 8.69
N ARG A 112 -30.93 -64.70 9.42
CA ARG A 112 -29.86 -65.61 9.87
C ARG A 112 -30.39 -66.70 10.77
N THR A 113 -31.21 -66.33 11.76
CA THR A 113 -31.88 -67.28 12.66
C THR A 113 -32.79 -68.23 11.87
N LYS A 114 -33.56 -67.71 10.90
CA LYS A 114 -34.44 -68.53 10.05
C LYS A 114 -33.65 -69.48 9.15
N LYS A 115 -32.54 -69.04 8.54
CA LYS A 115 -31.62 -69.87 7.75
C LYS A 115 -31.11 -71.02 8.62
N SER A 116 -30.55 -70.73 9.81
CA SER A 116 -30.02 -71.75 10.72
C SER A 116 -31.09 -72.77 11.13
N LYS A 117 -32.32 -72.34 11.42
CA LYS A 117 -33.43 -73.26 11.71
C LYS A 117 -33.76 -74.18 10.53
N ARG A 118 -33.78 -73.66 9.30
CA ARG A 118 -34.05 -74.46 8.07
C ARG A 118 -32.92 -75.41 7.72
N GLU A 119 -31.68 -75.00 7.98
CA GLU A 119 -30.49 -75.83 7.82
C GLU A 119 -30.53 -77.04 8.77
N ARG A 120 -30.83 -76.82 10.06
CA ARG A 120 -31.04 -77.92 11.02
C ARG A 120 -32.14 -78.88 10.58
N GLN A 121 -33.28 -78.37 10.11
CA GLN A 121 -34.38 -79.22 9.60
C GLN A 121 -33.98 -80.03 8.37
N TYR A 122 -33.27 -79.42 7.42
CA TYR A 122 -32.76 -80.13 6.25
C TYR A 122 -31.78 -81.24 6.66
N ASN A 123 -30.84 -80.94 7.55
CA ASN A 123 -29.86 -81.90 8.05
C ASN A 123 -30.53 -83.02 8.87
N HIS A 124 -31.63 -82.76 9.56
CA HIS A 124 -32.35 -83.79 10.32
C HIS A 124 -33.13 -84.76 9.41
N PHE A 125 -33.66 -84.30 8.27
CA PHE A 125 -34.46 -85.13 7.36
C PHE A 125 -33.75 -85.49 6.04
N TYR A 126 -32.43 -85.31 5.97
CA TYR A 126 -31.70 -85.43 4.69
C TYR A 126 -31.76 -86.85 4.09
N PHE A 127 -31.87 -87.87 4.95
CA PHE A 127 -31.89 -89.29 4.60
C PHE A 127 -33.25 -89.78 4.08
N ILE A 128 -34.32 -88.98 4.19
CA ILE A 128 -35.66 -89.34 3.69
C ILE A 128 -35.88 -88.65 2.33
N PRO A 129 -35.81 -89.36 1.18
CA PRO A 129 -35.68 -88.70 -0.14
C PRO A 129 -36.78 -87.69 -0.50
N ILE A 130 -38.05 -88.00 -0.20
CA ILE A 130 -39.19 -87.13 -0.50
C ILE A 130 -39.18 -85.88 0.38
N VAL A 131 -38.92 -86.06 1.67
CA VAL A 131 -38.93 -85.01 2.70
C VAL A 131 -37.68 -84.11 2.57
N SER A 132 -36.53 -84.71 2.28
CA SER A 132 -35.25 -84.04 2.01
C SER A 132 -35.36 -83.03 0.86
N LYS A 133 -35.99 -83.39 -0.27
CA LYS A 133 -36.22 -82.46 -1.39
C LYS A 133 -37.02 -81.21 -0.97
N GLN A 134 -38.04 -81.37 -0.13
CA GLN A 134 -38.87 -80.25 0.35
C GLN A 134 -38.08 -79.32 1.29
N TYR A 135 -37.34 -79.88 2.26
CA TYR A 135 -36.53 -79.08 3.17
C TYR A 135 -35.33 -78.43 2.49
N LYS A 136 -34.71 -79.08 1.50
CA LYS A 136 -33.65 -78.50 0.66
C LYS A 136 -34.13 -77.22 -0.03
N LYS A 137 -35.31 -77.24 -0.66
CA LYS A 137 -35.93 -76.05 -1.28
C LYS A 137 -36.15 -74.92 -0.26
N LYS A 138 -36.66 -75.25 0.93
CA LYS A 138 -36.87 -74.26 2.02
C LYS A 138 -35.55 -73.67 2.52
N TYR A 139 -34.51 -74.48 2.66
CA TYR A 139 -33.17 -74.04 3.06
C TYR A 139 -32.55 -73.11 2.02
N ILE A 140 -32.52 -73.49 0.74
CA ILE A 140 -31.97 -72.65 -0.34
C ILE A 140 -32.64 -71.27 -0.36
N ARG A 141 -33.98 -71.22 -0.33
CA ARG A 141 -34.71 -69.94 -0.25
C ARG A 141 -34.36 -69.10 0.98
N ALA A 142 -34.15 -69.74 2.13
CA ALA A 142 -33.75 -69.03 3.35
C ALA A 142 -32.30 -68.53 3.27
N ARG A 143 -31.40 -69.31 2.65
CA ARG A 143 -30.01 -68.94 2.39
C ARG A 143 -29.93 -67.74 1.46
N ASP A 144 -30.64 -67.75 0.34
CA ASP A 144 -30.58 -66.67 -0.65
C ASP A 144 -31.18 -65.37 -0.09
N LYS A 145 -32.27 -65.47 0.70
CA LYS A 145 -32.82 -64.31 1.43
C LYS A 145 -31.89 -63.77 2.51
N ASN A 146 -31.11 -64.64 3.16
CA ASN A 146 -30.09 -64.20 4.11
C ASN A 146 -28.94 -63.50 3.40
N ALA A 147 -28.44 -64.07 2.30
CA ALA A 147 -27.38 -63.47 1.50
C ALA A 147 -27.76 -62.06 1.05
N LYS A 148 -28.98 -61.88 0.53
CA LYS A 148 -29.50 -60.56 0.15
C LYS A 148 -29.54 -59.58 1.32
N ALA A 149 -30.00 -60.00 2.51
CA ALA A 149 -30.05 -59.13 3.68
C ALA A 149 -28.64 -58.72 4.17
N GLU A 150 -27.66 -59.63 4.13
CA GLU A 150 -26.26 -59.32 4.48
C GLU A 150 -25.61 -58.37 3.45
N GLU A 151 -25.94 -58.54 2.17
CA GLU A 151 -25.51 -57.62 1.11
C GLU A 151 -26.07 -56.21 1.32
N GLU A 152 -27.35 -56.09 1.68
CA GLU A 152 -27.98 -54.81 2.05
C GLU A 152 -27.27 -54.15 3.26
N VAL A 153 -26.90 -54.93 4.29
CA VAL A 153 -26.10 -54.41 5.43
C VAL A 153 -24.74 -53.89 4.96
N SER A 154 -24.05 -54.62 4.07
CA SER A 154 -22.72 -54.22 3.56
C SER A 154 -22.82 -52.92 2.76
N ALA A 155 -23.76 -52.83 1.82
CA ALA A 155 -23.96 -51.64 0.99
C ALA A 155 -24.25 -50.39 1.83
N LEU A 156 -25.01 -50.54 2.91
CA LEU A 156 -25.36 -49.42 3.77
C LEU A 156 -24.20 -48.99 4.69
N ARG A 157 -23.37 -49.94 5.14
CA ARG A 157 -22.09 -49.62 5.82
C ARG A 157 -21.13 -48.87 4.91
N GLU A 158 -21.00 -49.28 3.66
CA GLU A 158 -20.18 -48.59 2.67
C GLU A 158 -20.66 -47.15 2.43
N THR A 159 -21.98 -46.94 2.41
CA THR A 159 -22.58 -45.60 2.29
C THR A 159 -22.24 -44.72 3.50
N ILE A 160 -22.36 -45.26 4.72
CA ILE A 160 -21.98 -44.57 5.96
C ILE A 160 -20.50 -44.18 5.96
N GLU A 161 -19.60 -45.09 5.59
CA GLU A 161 -18.17 -44.78 5.52
C GLU A 161 -17.87 -43.68 4.48
N ARG A 162 -18.58 -43.68 3.35
CA ARG A 162 -18.48 -42.60 2.35
C ARG A 162 -18.93 -41.25 2.90
N CYS A 163 -20.05 -41.20 3.64
CA CYS A 163 -20.51 -39.97 4.30
C CYS A 163 -19.48 -39.46 5.32
N ARG A 164 -18.93 -40.37 6.15
CA ARG A 164 -17.89 -40.03 7.12
C ARG A 164 -16.63 -39.48 6.45
N GLU A 165 -16.21 -40.06 5.33
CA GLU A 165 -15.06 -39.57 4.58
C GLU A 165 -15.30 -38.17 4.02
N LYS A 166 -16.45 -37.93 3.38
CA LYS A 166 -16.85 -36.59 2.90
C LYS A 166 -16.82 -35.55 4.03
N MET A 167 -17.31 -35.89 5.22
CA MET A 167 -17.28 -34.98 6.37
C MET A 167 -15.85 -34.67 6.84
N ARG A 168 -14.94 -35.65 6.83
CA ARG A 168 -13.52 -35.45 7.16
C ARG A 168 -12.86 -34.53 6.14
N GLU A 169 -13.08 -34.78 4.86
CA GLU A 169 -12.56 -33.96 3.76
C GLU A 169 -13.07 -32.51 3.88
N ALA A 170 -14.38 -32.30 4.02
CA ALA A 170 -14.97 -30.97 4.20
C ALA A 170 -14.39 -30.26 5.44
N SER A 171 -14.24 -30.97 6.56
CA SER A 171 -13.65 -30.41 7.79
C SER A 171 -12.20 -29.99 7.60
N LYS A 172 -11.42 -30.75 6.83
CA LYS A 172 -10.04 -30.41 6.48
C LYS A 172 -10.01 -29.15 5.61
N THR A 173 -10.83 -29.09 4.57
CA THR A 173 -10.91 -27.94 3.66
C THR A 173 -11.38 -26.67 4.39
N VAL A 174 -12.34 -26.77 5.31
CA VAL A 174 -12.76 -25.63 6.15
C VAL A 174 -11.59 -25.09 6.97
N ARG A 175 -10.76 -25.96 7.57
CA ARG A 175 -9.58 -25.52 8.32
C ARG A 175 -8.56 -24.81 7.43
N GLU A 176 -8.34 -25.31 6.22
CA GLU A 176 -7.44 -24.68 5.23
C GLU A 176 -7.95 -23.27 4.88
N TYR A 177 -9.22 -23.12 4.53
CA TYR A 177 -9.82 -21.82 4.26
C TYR A 177 -9.84 -20.89 5.48
N GLN A 178 -10.04 -21.39 6.69
CA GLN A 178 -9.94 -20.59 7.92
C GLN A 178 -8.54 -20.02 8.13
N GLN A 179 -7.50 -20.80 7.84
CA GLN A 179 -6.12 -20.31 7.90
C GLN A 179 -5.85 -19.24 6.83
N GLU A 180 -6.35 -19.43 5.61
CA GLU A 180 -6.23 -18.44 4.54
C GLU A 180 -6.99 -17.15 4.87
N HIS A 181 -8.20 -17.26 5.42
CA HIS A 181 -8.99 -16.14 5.91
C HIS A 181 -8.21 -15.34 6.96
N GLN A 182 -7.64 -16.00 7.96
CA GLN A 182 -6.87 -15.31 9.01
C GLN A 182 -5.67 -14.58 8.42
N LYS A 183 -4.86 -15.25 7.59
CA LYS A 183 -3.69 -14.64 6.94
C LYS A 183 -4.07 -13.42 6.10
N ALA A 184 -5.16 -13.50 5.34
CA ALA A 184 -5.64 -12.38 4.53
C ALA A 184 -6.20 -11.24 5.38
N SER A 185 -6.84 -11.54 6.51
CA SER A 185 -7.32 -10.53 7.47
C SER A 185 -6.17 -9.80 8.14
N ASP A 186 -5.15 -10.53 8.61
CA ASP A 186 -3.95 -9.95 9.23
C ASP A 186 -3.24 -9.03 8.22
N HIS A 187 -3.05 -9.50 6.98
CA HIS A 187 -2.43 -8.69 5.94
C HIS A 187 -3.26 -7.44 5.57
N ARG A 188 -4.60 -7.54 5.62
CA ARG A 188 -5.47 -6.38 5.42
C ARG A 188 -5.27 -5.34 6.52
N GLU A 189 -5.11 -5.76 7.78
CA GLU A 189 -4.86 -4.87 8.91
C GLU A 189 -3.49 -4.19 8.82
N GLU A 190 -2.46 -4.91 8.38
CA GLU A 190 -1.14 -4.35 8.08
C GLU A 190 -1.25 -3.22 7.03
N ILE A 191 -1.89 -3.49 5.90
CA ILE A 191 -2.09 -2.50 4.83
C ILE A 191 -2.91 -1.30 5.32
N GLN A 192 -3.90 -1.52 6.19
CA GLN A 192 -4.69 -0.44 6.77
C GLN A 192 -3.85 0.46 7.68
N THR A 193 -2.92 -0.13 8.44
CA THR A 193 -1.98 0.61 9.28
C THR A 193 -1.04 1.44 8.41
N GLU A 194 -0.41 0.84 7.40
CA GLU A 194 0.44 1.55 6.43
C GLU A 194 -0.30 2.71 5.74
N LEU A 195 -1.56 2.52 5.35
CA LEU A 195 -2.38 3.58 4.75
C LEU A 195 -2.57 4.75 5.71
N SER A 196 -2.87 4.48 6.98
CA SER A 196 -3.06 5.52 7.99
C SER A 196 -1.78 6.33 8.24
N GLU A 197 -0.62 5.68 8.22
CA GLU A 197 0.69 6.32 8.36
C GLU A 197 1.01 7.21 7.15
N LEU A 198 0.76 6.72 5.93
CA LEU A 198 0.96 7.49 4.70
C LEU A 198 0.03 8.70 4.63
N GLU A 199 -1.24 8.56 5.03
CA GLU A 199 -2.20 9.66 5.09
C GLU A 199 -1.82 10.69 6.14
N THR A 200 -1.38 10.25 7.32
CA THR A 200 -0.87 11.13 8.38
C THR A 200 0.34 11.92 7.90
N THR A 201 1.29 11.25 7.25
CA THR A 201 2.48 11.89 6.67
C THR A 201 2.11 12.91 5.59
N ARG A 202 1.21 12.54 4.68
CA ARG A 202 0.70 13.45 3.64
C ARG A 202 0.04 14.68 4.24
N ASN A 203 -0.79 14.51 5.27
CA ASN A 203 -1.49 15.60 5.93
C ASN A 203 -0.50 16.53 6.65
N TYR A 204 0.46 15.96 7.39
CA TYR A 204 1.52 16.70 8.06
C TYR A 204 2.31 17.58 7.08
N LEU A 205 2.74 17.01 5.95
CA LEU A 205 3.49 17.75 4.93
C LEU A 205 2.64 18.83 4.25
N SER A 206 1.36 18.55 3.98
CA SER A 206 0.42 19.51 3.39
C SER A 206 0.18 20.70 4.31
N GLN A 207 -0.05 20.45 5.60
CA GLN A 207 -0.20 21.49 6.62
C GLN A 207 1.08 22.33 6.75
N GLY A 208 2.25 21.68 6.78
CA GLY A 208 3.53 22.37 6.82
C GLY A 208 3.75 23.27 5.62
N ARG A 209 3.50 22.76 4.41
CA ARG A 209 3.57 23.56 3.18
C ARG A 209 2.64 24.76 3.24
N TYR A 210 1.39 24.58 3.69
CA TYR A 210 0.44 25.67 3.85
C TYR A 210 0.97 26.71 4.84
N TYR A 211 1.40 26.30 6.03
CA TYR A 211 1.94 27.20 7.05
C TYR A 211 3.14 28.01 6.54
N TRP A 212 4.10 27.33 5.91
CA TRP A 212 5.30 27.96 5.38
C TRP A 212 5.01 29.02 4.30
N THR A 213 4.08 28.72 3.40
CA THR A 213 3.70 29.62 2.29
C THR A 213 2.74 30.73 2.72
N ASP A 214 1.78 30.43 3.59
CA ASP A 214 0.70 31.34 3.96
C ASP A 214 1.07 32.20 5.17
N ASP A 215 1.66 31.62 6.21
CA ASP A 215 1.96 32.35 7.44
C ASP A 215 3.36 32.96 7.43
N VAL A 216 4.38 32.18 7.08
CA VAL A 216 5.78 32.62 7.19
C VAL A 216 6.18 33.51 6.01
N ASP A 217 5.90 33.09 4.77
CA ASP A 217 6.26 33.87 3.58
C ASP A 217 5.52 35.21 3.49
N LYS A 218 4.25 35.29 3.93
CA LYS A 218 3.53 36.56 4.05
C LYS A 218 4.16 37.47 5.11
N ALA A 219 4.50 36.94 6.28
CA ALA A 219 5.16 37.71 7.33
C ALA A 219 6.54 38.22 6.88
N ALA A 220 7.33 37.38 6.21
CA ALA A 220 8.60 37.78 5.58
C ALA A 220 8.41 38.92 4.57
N SER A 221 7.38 38.81 3.72
CA SER A 221 7.06 39.82 2.71
C SER A 221 6.67 41.17 3.32
N ILE A 222 5.96 41.17 4.45
CA ILE A 222 5.64 42.39 5.20
C ILE A 222 6.92 43.04 5.74
N VAL A 223 7.78 42.27 6.39
CA VAL A 223 9.06 42.77 6.92
C VAL A 223 9.92 43.36 5.80
N LEU A 224 10.04 42.66 4.67
CA LEU A 224 10.81 43.16 3.52
C LEU A 224 10.22 44.45 2.90
N LYS A 225 8.89 44.60 2.87
CA LYS A 225 8.22 45.82 2.43
C LYS A 225 8.50 46.99 3.37
N LEU A 226 8.46 46.76 4.69
CA LEU A 226 8.76 47.78 5.70
C LEU A 226 10.26 48.14 5.74
N LEU A 227 11.13 47.20 5.38
CA LEU A 227 12.58 47.40 5.28
C LEU A 227 12.98 48.33 4.12
N GLN A 228 12.24 48.28 3.00
CA GLN A 228 12.58 49.02 1.79
C GLN A 228 12.72 50.55 1.98
N PRO A 229 11.78 51.26 2.63
CA PRO A 229 11.94 52.70 2.90
C PRO A 229 13.06 52.99 3.91
N LEU A 230 13.31 52.10 4.89
CA LEU A 230 14.38 52.25 5.88
C LEU A 230 15.79 52.15 5.27
N MET A 231 15.92 51.44 4.14
CA MET A 231 17.18 51.31 3.40
C MET A 231 17.39 52.39 2.33
N ALA A 232 16.40 53.24 2.05
CA ALA A 232 16.50 54.27 1.01
C ALA A 232 17.45 55.40 1.42
N ASP A 233 18.22 55.94 0.45
CA ASP A 233 19.15 57.04 0.73
C ASP A 233 18.40 58.37 0.96
N PRO A 234 18.66 59.09 2.06
CA PRO A 234 18.00 60.36 2.37
C PRO A 234 18.34 61.48 1.37
N VAL A 235 19.41 61.31 0.57
CA VAL A 235 19.89 62.29 -0.42
C VAL A 235 18.98 62.37 -1.66
N LYS A 236 18.16 61.35 -1.93
CA LYS A 236 17.26 61.28 -3.10
C LYS A 236 15.79 61.60 -2.79
N GLN A 237 15.44 61.81 -1.53
CA GLN A 237 14.06 62.15 -1.15
C GLN A 237 13.86 63.67 -1.24
N SER A 238 12.95 64.10 -2.11
CA SER A 238 12.63 65.53 -2.25
C SER A 238 12.15 66.10 -0.91
N LYS A 239 12.52 67.35 -0.60
CA LYS A 239 12.16 68.06 0.64
C LYS A 239 10.65 68.07 0.98
N LYS A 240 9.76 67.75 0.02
CA LYS A 240 8.31 67.61 0.24
C LYS A 240 7.87 66.26 0.85
N GLN A 241 8.69 65.21 0.80
CA GLN A 241 8.40 63.90 1.41
C GLN A 241 9.01 63.71 2.81
N GLN A 242 9.86 64.66 3.26
CA GLN A 242 10.59 64.53 4.53
C GLN A 242 9.75 64.84 5.78
N LEU A 243 8.59 65.49 5.66
CA LEU A 243 7.81 65.90 6.84
C LEU A 243 6.79 64.86 7.35
N ASP A 244 6.34 63.91 6.52
CA ASP A 244 5.24 62.98 6.89
C ASP A 244 5.60 61.48 6.82
N ALA A 245 6.86 61.11 6.55
CA ALA A 245 7.22 59.70 6.30
C ALA A 245 8.50 59.25 7.01
N LEU A 246 8.63 59.51 8.32
CA LEU A 246 9.49 58.65 9.14
C LEU A 246 8.84 57.25 9.16
N PRO A 247 9.50 56.21 8.61
CA PRO A 247 8.94 54.87 8.66
C PRO A 247 8.79 54.48 10.13
N ASP A 248 7.59 54.05 10.53
CA ASP A 248 7.31 53.66 11.91
C ASP A 248 8.22 52.48 12.31
N THR A 249 9.30 52.80 13.02
CA THR A 249 10.29 51.84 13.49
C THR A 249 9.65 50.83 14.44
N ASN A 250 8.61 51.22 15.17
CA ASN A 250 7.86 50.32 16.04
C ASN A 250 7.06 49.30 15.22
N LEU A 251 6.47 49.73 14.10
CA LEU A 251 5.78 48.81 13.19
C LEU A 251 6.74 47.80 12.56
N PHE A 252 7.94 48.24 12.17
CA PHE A 252 8.99 47.34 11.67
C PHE A 252 9.43 46.33 12.72
N GLN A 253 9.70 46.77 13.96
CA GLN A 253 10.07 45.88 15.07
C GLN A 253 8.98 44.84 15.36
N ARG A 254 7.71 45.27 15.42
CA ARG A 254 6.57 44.35 15.62
C ARG A 254 6.48 43.33 14.49
N ALA A 255 6.66 43.75 13.24
CA ALA A 255 6.66 42.83 12.11
C ALA A 255 7.80 41.81 12.18
N CYS A 256 9.01 42.24 12.57
CA CYS A 256 10.15 41.36 12.81
C CYS A 256 9.87 40.35 13.93
N ALA A 257 9.27 40.78 15.04
CA ALA A 257 8.90 39.92 16.15
C ALA A 257 7.87 38.85 15.74
N VAL A 258 6.81 39.26 15.03
CA VAL A 258 5.79 38.33 14.51
C VAL A 258 6.40 37.34 13.52
N TYR A 259 7.25 37.80 12.60
CA TYR A 259 7.95 36.92 11.66
C TYR A 259 8.82 35.90 12.40
N HIS A 260 9.60 36.34 13.40
CA HIS A 260 10.45 35.45 14.17
C HIS A 260 9.64 34.41 14.93
N GLN A 261 8.56 34.81 15.62
CA GLN A 261 7.68 33.89 16.32
C GLN A 261 7.12 32.82 15.38
N ARG A 262 6.64 33.22 14.19
CA ARG A 262 6.15 32.29 13.17
C ARG A 262 7.24 31.37 12.65
N LEU A 263 8.46 31.89 12.44
CA LEU A 263 9.60 31.08 11.99
C LEU A 263 9.97 30.02 13.03
N MET A 264 10.03 30.39 14.31
CA MET A 264 10.35 29.47 15.41
C MET A 264 9.28 28.38 15.56
N HIS A 265 8.01 28.79 15.62
CA HIS A 265 6.89 27.86 15.62
C HIS A 265 6.96 26.90 14.41
N GLY A 266 7.29 27.45 13.23
CA GLY A 266 7.47 26.66 12.01
C GLY A 266 8.53 25.57 12.14
N ARG A 267 9.70 25.93 12.66
CA ARG A 267 10.85 25.02 12.83
C ARG A 267 10.61 23.94 13.88
N GLU A 268 9.83 24.24 14.91
CA GLU A 268 9.47 23.28 15.95
C GLU A 268 8.46 22.25 15.46
N HIS A 269 7.50 22.66 14.62
CA HIS A 269 6.37 21.83 14.22
C HIS A 269 6.59 21.09 12.89
N TRP A 270 7.30 21.68 11.94
CA TRP A 270 7.50 21.12 10.59
C TRP A 270 8.98 20.88 10.30
N THR A 271 9.49 19.78 10.86
CA THR A 271 10.86 19.31 10.63
C THR A 271 10.90 18.28 9.49
N PRO A 272 12.06 18.10 8.84
CA PRO A 272 12.26 17.02 7.90
C PRO A 272 11.95 15.66 8.56
N VAL A 273 11.03 14.91 7.96
CA VAL A 273 10.64 13.58 8.44
C VAL A 273 11.34 12.48 7.64
N GLU A 274 11.58 11.34 8.29
CA GLU A 274 11.98 10.14 7.57
C GLU A 274 10.79 9.54 6.84
N LEU A 275 10.87 9.53 5.51
CA LEU A 275 9.87 8.90 4.66
C LEU A 275 10.57 8.10 3.56
N GLU A 276 9.83 7.19 2.95
CA GLU A 276 10.30 6.50 1.77
C GLU A 276 9.93 7.29 0.50
N PHE A 277 10.88 7.44 -0.42
CA PHE A 277 10.66 8.09 -1.71
C PHE A 277 11.47 7.40 -2.80
N ASP A 278 11.08 7.59 -4.06
CA ASP A 278 11.77 7.03 -5.21
C ASP A 278 12.71 8.09 -5.81
N CYS A 279 14.01 7.79 -5.86
CA CYS A 279 15.02 8.69 -6.39
C CYS A 279 14.98 8.70 -7.91
N ALA A 280 14.82 9.88 -8.52
CA ALA A 280 14.73 10.03 -9.98
C ALA A 280 16.02 9.65 -10.73
N ARG A 281 17.16 9.60 -10.03
CA ARG A 281 18.48 9.33 -10.64
C ARG A 281 18.91 7.87 -10.51
N CYS A 282 18.89 7.28 -9.31
CA CYS A 282 19.25 5.87 -9.14
C CYS A 282 18.06 4.91 -9.31
N LEU A 283 16.81 5.43 -9.35
CA LEU A 283 15.57 4.66 -9.46
C LEU A 283 15.32 3.69 -8.30
N GLU A 284 16.03 3.87 -7.20
CA GLU A 284 15.84 3.11 -5.97
C GLU A 284 14.88 3.82 -5.03
N THR A 285 14.16 3.03 -4.24
CA THR A 285 13.40 3.52 -3.10
C THR A 285 14.35 3.77 -1.94
N CYS A 286 14.48 5.02 -1.53
CA CYS A 286 15.34 5.48 -0.46
C CYS A 286 14.49 5.87 0.76
N LYS A 287 15.08 5.79 1.95
CA LYS A 287 14.49 6.29 3.20
C LYS A 287 15.23 7.54 3.66
N GLY A 288 14.48 8.59 4.02
CA GLY A 288 15.01 9.85 4.52
C GLY A 288 14.34 11.06 3.85
N TRP A 289 14.87 12.26 4.14
CA TRP A 289 14.38 13.49 3.52
C TRP A 289 15.03 13.72 2.14
N PRO A 290 14.24 13.79 1.05
CA PRO A 290 14.79 13.96 -0.28
C PRO A 290 15.19 15.40 -0.59
N MET A 291 16.08 15.55 -1.56
CA MET A 291 16.51 16.85 -2.07
C MET A 291 15.92 17.08 -3.47
N PRO A 292 15.34 18.26 -3.75
CA PRO A 292 14.79 18.54 -5.07
C PRO A 292 15.92 18.72 -6.09
N ASN A 293 15.75 18.16 -7.28
CA ASN A 293 16.69 18.37 -8.37
C ASN A 293 16.67 19.85 -8.79
N LYS A 294 17.86 20.46 -8.91
CA LYS A 294 18.01 21.88 -9.21
C LYS A 294 17.56 22.27 -10.62
N VAL A 295 17.57 21.31 -11.54
CA VAL A 295 17.16 21.53 -12.94
C VAL A 295 15.68 21.19 -13.13
N ARG A 296 15.23 20.10 -12.52
CA ARG A 296 13.86 19.59 -12.61
C ARG A 296 13.25 19.51 -11.21
N THR A 297 12.61 20.58 -10.76
CA THR A 297 12.17 20.70 -9.35
C THR A 297 11.05 19.75 -8.95
N ASP A 298 10.43 19.08 -9.92
CA ASP A 298 9.47 17.99 -9.78
C ASP A 298 10.12 16.62 -9.52
N GLU A 299 11.44 16.50 -9.69
CA GLU A 299 12.20 15.30 -9.43
C GLU A 299 12.91 15.37 -8.07
N LEU A 300 12.89 14.24 -7.35
CA LEU A 300 13.54 14.05 -6.06
C LEU A 300 14.81 13.23 -6.20
N LEU A 301 15.86 13.62 -5.47
CA LEU A 301 17.14 12.93 -5.43
C LEU A 301 17.45 12.49 -4.00
N CYS A 302 18.05 11.30 -3.87
CA CYS A 302 18.71 10.92 -2.63
C CYS A 302 19.97 11.77 -2.41
N GLN A 303 20.42 11.84 -1.16
CA GLN A 303 21.56 12.67 -0.77
C GLN A 303 22.83 12.39 -1.62
N PRO A 304 23.25 11.13 -1.86
CA PRO A 304 24.39 10.85 -2.73
C PRO A 304 24.21 11.38 -4.16
N CYS A 305 23.04 11.14 -4.75
CA CYS A 305 22.71 11.59 -6.10
C CYS A 305 22.70 13.13 -6.21
N TYR A 306 22.20 13.82 -5.19
CA TYR A 306 22.16 15.28 -5.14
C TYR A 306 23.57 15.88 -5.06
N ASP A 307 24.44 15.32 -4.21
CA ASP A 307 25.80 15.81 -4.02
C ASP A 307 26.65 15.64 -5.28
N GLU A 308 26.52 14.51 -5.98
CA GLU A 308 27.15 14.29 -7.27
C GLU A 308 26.66 15.26 -8.35
N THR A 309 25.34 15.45 -8.49
CA THR A 309 24.77 16.41 -9.46
C THR A 309 25.25 17.83 -9.15
N ARG A 310 25.31 18.19 -7.86
CA ARG A 310 25.84 19.48 -7.41
C ARG A 310 27.31 19.63 -7.77
N ALA A 311 28.14 18.62 -7.52
CA ALA A 311 29.57 18.63 -7.85
C ALA A 311 29.79 18.79 -9.37
N SER A 312 29.04 18.04 -10.17
CA SER A 312 29.07 18.13 -11.64
C SER A 312 28.74 19.54 -12.14
N MET A 313 27.65 20.16 -11.67
CA MET A 313 27.32 21.54 -12.05
C MET A 313 28.35 22.57 -11.60
N ILE A 314 29.00 22.36 -10.45
CA ILE A 314 30.07 23.25 -9.98
C ILE A 314 31.30 23.12 -10.88
N MET A 315 31.67 21.90 -11.26
CA MET A 315 32.77 21.66 -12.19
C MET A 315 32.48 22.27 -13.55
N GLU A 316 31.29 22.05 -14.11
CA GLU A 316 30.89 22.62 -15.39
C GLU A 316 30.94 24.15 -15.37
N LYS A 317 30.44 24.80 -14.30
CA LYS A 317 30.54 26.26 -14.14
C LYS A 317 31.97 26.75 -14.04
N LYS A 318 32.85 26.02 -13.32
CA LYS A 318 34.27 26.38 -13.20
C LYS A 318 35.01 26.21 -14.53
N VAL A 319 34.76 25.13 -15.27
CA VAL A 319 35.34 24.87 -16.59
C VAL A 319 34.88 25.93 -17.59
N ASN A 320 33.58 26.25 -17.62
CA ASN A 320 33.05 27.30 -18.49
C ASN A 320 33.62 28.68 -18.14
N ALA A 321 33.73 29.03 -16.86
CA ALA A 321 34.33 30.29 -16.43
C ALA A 321 35.84 30.39 -16.75
N LEU A 322 36.56 29.26 -16.81
CA LEU A 322 37.96 29.22 -17.25
C LEU A 322 38.06 29.29 -18.78
N GLY A 323 37.17 28.61 -19.51
CA GLY A 323 37.10 28.69 -20.97
C GLY A 323 36.82 30.11 -21.48
N GLU A 324 35.90 30.83 -20.82
CA GLU A 324 35.63 32.25 -21.10
C GLU A 324 36.85 33.15 -20.82
N LYS A 325 37.62 32.86 -19.77
CA LYS A 325 38.84 33.62 -19.43
C LYS A 325 40.02 33.33 -20.35
N LEU A 326 40.06 32.14 -20.94
CA LEU A 326 41.14 31.69 -21.83
C LEU A 326 40.84 31.98 -23.32
N GLY A 327 39.74 32.66 -23.64
CA GLY A 327 39.38 32.98 -25.02
C GLY A 327 39.11 31.73 -25.88
N MET A 328 38.85 30.58 -25.25
CA MET A 328 38.40 29.39 -25.94
C MET A 328 36.95 29.62 -26.31
N GLU A 329 36.72 30.18 -27.50
CA GLU A 329 35.39 30.33 -28.06
C GLU A 329 34.67 28.99 -27.96
N ARG A 330 33.51 29.03 -27.31
CA ARG A 330 32.55 27.93 -27.31
C ARG A 330 32.40 27.48 -28.77
N PRO A 331 32.58 26.18 -29.12
CA PRO A 331 32.20 25.75 -30.45
C PRO A 331 30.74 26.16 -30.63
N SER A 332 30.52 27.06 -31.58
CA SER A 332 29.21 27.56 -31.95
C SER A 332 28.35 26.36 -32.31
N MET A 333 27.56 25.88 -31.34
CA MET A 333 26.48 24.95 -31.61
C MET A 333 25.48 25.76 -32.43
N ALA A 334 25.61 25.61 -33.75
CA ALA A 334 24.72 26.18 -34.73
C ALA A 334 23.26 26.00 -34.28
N PRO A 335 22.40 27.01 -34.48
CA PRO A 335 20.99 26.89 -34.15
C PRO A 335 20.41 25.75 -34.98
N ARG A 336 20.02 24.65 -34.32
CA ARG A 336 19.20 23.62 -34.93
C ARG A 336 17.92 24.29 -35.41
N ALA A 337 17.83 24.45 -36.71
CA ALA A 337 16.67 24.96 -37.40
C ALA A 337 15.43 24.17 -37.02
N SER A 338 14.36 24.92 -36.84
CA SER A 338 12.98 24.48 -36.75
C SER A 338 12.62 23.63 -37.96
N SER A 339 12.31 22.36 -37.74
CA SER A 339 11.59 21.52 -38.69
C SER A 339 10.25 21.14 -38.07
N SER A 340 9.24 21.94 -38.40
CA SER A 340 7.83 21.62 -38.22
C SER A 340 7.31 20.87 -39.47
N SER A 341 6.16 20.21 -39.34
CA SER A 341 5.32 19.51 -40.36
C SER A 341 5.72 18.06 -40.69
N SER A 342 5.04 17.05 -40.11
CA SER A 342 3.80 16.36 -40.55
C SER A 342 4.07 15.41 -41.73
N SER A 343 3.63 14.14 -41.82
CA SER A 343 2.34 13.53 -41.47
C SER A 343 2.39 12.01 -41.77
N PHE A 344 1.55 11.24 -41.05
CA PHE A 344 0.77 10.06 -41.51
C PHE A 344 1.37 8.97 -42.42
N LEU A 345 1.37 7.72 -41.93
CA LEU A 345 0.74 6.50 -42.50
C LEU A 345 1.05 5.34 -41.52
N SER A 346 0.09 4.88 -40.71
CA SER A 346 -0.84 3.78 -41.01
C SER A 346 -0.16 2.46 -41.40
N LYS A 347 -0.01 1.52 -40.45
CA LYS A 347 -0.76 0.24 -40.43
C LYS A 347 -0.37 -0.66 -39.24
N PRO A 348 -1.23 -1.65 -38.89
CA PRO A 348 -1.37 -2.18 -37.54
C PRO A 348 -0.69 -3.54 -37.36
N GLY A 349 -0.59 -3.95 -36.10
CA GLY A 349 -0.39 -5.33 -35.71
C GLY A 349 0.81 -5.49 -34.81
N VAL A 350 0.54 -5.74 -33.53
CA VAL A 350 0.86 -7.00 -32.83
C VAL A 350 0.58 -6.75 -31.35
N ARG A 351 -0.45 -7.43 -30.85
CA ARG A 351 -0.70 -7.61 -29.42
C ARG A 351 0.45 -8.45 -28.86
N THR A 352 1.24 -7.88 -27.96
CA THR A 352 2.04 -8.68 -27.04
C THR A 352 1.84 -8.18 -25.62
N VAL A 353 1.06 -8.99 -24.91
CA VAL A 353 0.93 -9.07 -23.47
C VAL A 353 2.32 -9.31 -22.85
N LEU A 354 2.72 -8.48 -21.90
CA LEU A 354 3.77 -8.75 -20.91
C LEU A 354 3.30 -8.02 -19.63
N LYS A 355 2.64 -8.68 -18.67
CA LYS A 355 3.21 -9.63 -17.71
C LYS A 355 4.64 -9.24 -17.34
N HIS A 356 4.79 -8.40 -16.32
CA HIS A 356 5.88 -8.44 -15.33
C HIS A 356 5.61 -7.40 -14.23
N VAL A 357 4.72 -7.75 -13.30
CA VAL A 357 4.73 -7.19 -11.94
C VAL A 357 4.52 -8.37 -11.02
N PHE A 358 5.62 -9.08 -10.74
CA PHE A 358 5.87 -9.98 -9.61
C PHE A 358 7.17 -10.72 -9.95
N SER A 359 8.32 -10.13 -9.62
CA SER A 359 9.51 -10.91 -9.27
C SER A 359 10.60 -10.00 -8.70
N LYS A 360 11.11 -10.43 -7.53
CA LYS A 360 12.33 -10.02 -6.83
C LYS A 360 12.20 -8.85 -5.84
N ASN A 361 11.78 -9.21 -4.63
CA ASN A 361 12.69 -9.16 -3.50
C ASN A 361 12.47 -10.43 -2.65
N SER A 362 13.47 -11.32 -2.68
CA SER A 362 13.53 -12.52 -1.85
C SER A 362 14.79 -12.46 -1.01
N SER A 363 14.60 -12.35 0.30
CA SER A 363 15.49 -12.91 1.31
C SER A 363 14.61 -13.49 2.42
N ALA A 364 14.89 -14.74 2.78
CA ALA A 364 14.34 -15.54 3.89
C ALA A 364 13.04 -16.36 3.65
N THR A 365 13.27 -17.61 3.20
CA THR A 365 12.66 -18.87 3.67
C THR A 365 11.15 -18.92 3.95
N SER A 366 10.37 -19.38 2.97
CA SER A 366 9.28 -20.34 3.18
C SER A 366 8.95 -21.08 1.87
N ALA A 367 8.57 -22.35 1.99
CA ALA A 367 8.42 -23.32 0.90
C ALA A 367 7.27 -23.00 -0.09
N PRO A 368 7.34 -23.45 -1.36
CA PRO A 368 6.32 -23.15 -2.35
C PRO A 368 5.12 -24.09 -2.22
N LEU A 369 3.93 -23.52 -2.03
CA LEU A 369 2.64 -24.18 -2.23
C LEU A 369 2.39 -24.35 -3.74
N ALA A 370 2.08 -25.59 -4.12
CA ALA A 370 1.83 -26.00 -5.49
C ALA A 370 0.52 -25.42 -6.04
N ASN A 371 0.59 -24.89 -7.26
CA ASN A 371 -0.56 -24.59 -8.10
C ASN A 371 -1.39 -25.86 -8.32
N LYS A 372 -2.56 -25.97 -7.67
CA LYS A 372 -3.61 -26.90 -8.09
C LYS A 372 -4.60 -26.18 -8.99
N VAL A 373 -4.54 -26.57 -10.26
CA VAL A 373 -5.56 -26.32 -11.27
C VAL A 373 -6.86 -26.96 -10.80
N LEU A 374 -7.92 -26.17 -10.66
CA LEU A 374 -9.30 -26.62 -10.45
C LEU A 374 -9.78 -27.43 -11.67
N PRO A 375 -10.37 -28.62 -11.50
CA PRO A 375 -11.08 -29.28 -12.59
C PRO A 375 -12.44 -28.59 -12.81
N GLN A 376 -12.71 -28.21 -14.06
CA GLN A 376 -14.04 -27.81 -14.51
C GLN A 376 -14.98 -29.02 -14.48
N ASN A 377 -16.00 -28.98 -13.62
CA ASN A 377 -17.11 -29.92 -13.63
C ASN A 377 -18.14 -29.47 -14.68
N ASN A 378 -18.12 -30.11 -15.85
CA ASN A 378 -19.20 -30.03 -16.83
C ASN A 378 -20.30 -31.04 -16.44
N HIS A 379 -21.35 -30.58 -15.75
CA HIS A 379 -22.61 -31.30 -15.70
C HIS A 379 -23.57 -30.70 -16.72
N ALA A 380 -23.63 -31.30 -17.90
CA ALA A 380 -24.72 -31.10 -18.84
C ALA A 380 -25.94 -31.88 -18.31
N MET A 381 -26.99 -31.15 -17.94
CA MET A 381 -28.33 -31.70 -17.75
C MET A 381 -28.86 -32.17 -19.11
N MET A 382 -29.22 -33.44 -19.20
CA MET A 382 -30.23 -33.91 -20.16
C MET A 382 -31.62 -33.70 -19.53
N THR A 383 -32.47 -33.00 -20.26
CA THR A 383 -33.94 -33.10 -20.22
C THR A 383 -34.40 -33.62 -21.56
#